data_AF-A0A369VW54-F1
#
_entry.id   AF-A0A369VW54-F1
#
_cell.length_a   1.000
_cell.length_b   1.000
_cell.length_c   1.000
_cell.angle_alpha   90.00
_cell.angle_beta   90.00
_cell.angle_gamma   90.00
#
_symmetry.space_group_name_H-M   'P 1'
#
loop_
_entity.id
_entity.type
_entity.pdbx_description
1 polymer ?
#
loop_
_entity_poly.entity_id
_entity_poly.type
_entity_poly.pdbx_seq_one_letter_code
_entity_poly.pdbx_strand_id
1 'polypeptide(L)' 'MAEFAIFTYGMLATFVLSGASRNKKLQRRNPAVLEYLGYLLCGVSAGAGMLLLGYAAVRSVL' A
#
# COMPACT_ATOMS: atom_id res chain seq x y z
N MET A 1 -10.39 17.25 3.00
CA MET A 1 -9.76 16.29 3.94
C MET A 1 -9.35 14.99 3.25
N ALA A 2 -10.23 14.32 2.49
CA ALA A 2 -9.90 13.08 1.78
C ALA A 2 -8.76 13.23 0.75
N GLU A 3 -8.72 14.32 -0.01
CA GLU A 3 -7.66 14.59 -0.99
C GLU A 3 -6.26 14.57 -0.35
N PHE A 4 -6.12 15.18 0.83
CA PHE A 4 -4.87 15.20 1.58
C PHE A 4 -4.46 13.78 1.99
N ALA A 5 -5.42 12.97 2.46
CA ALA A 5 -5.16 11.59 2.84
C ALA A 5 -4.70 10.74 1.64
N ILE A 6 -5.36 10.87 0.48
CA ILE A 6 -4.99 10.16 -0.75
C ILE A 6 -3.57 10.56 -1.18
N PHE A 7 -3.29 11.86 -1.19
CA PHE A 7 -1.98 12.38 -1.57
C PHE A 7 -0.87 11.91 -0.64
N THR A 8 -1.06 12.05 0.68
CA THR A 8 -0.08 11.58 1.67
C THR A 8 0.13 10.07 1.58
N TYR A 9 -0.95 9.30 1.42
CA TYR A 9 -0.86 7.85 1.30
C TYR A 9 -0.10 7.45 0.02
N GLY A 10 -0.40 8.07 -1.12
CA GLY A 10 0.31 7.86 -2.38
C GLY A 10 1.80 8.22 -2.29
N MET A 11 2.13 9.32 -1.62
CA MET A 11 3.52 9.73 -1.37
C MET A 11 4.26 8.70 -0.50
N LEU A 12 3.64 8.26 0.60
CA LEU A 12 4.22 7.25 1.49
C LEU A 12 4.41 5.91 0.78
N ALA A 13 3.40 5.44 0.04
CA ALA A 13 3.50 4.20 -0.74
C ALA A 13 4.66 4.27 -1.75
N THR A 14 4.78 5.38 -2.48
CA THR A 14 5.87 5.62 -3.45
C THR A 14 7.23 5.66 -2.76
N PHE A 15 7.33 6.34 -1.61
CA PHE A 15 8.56 6.41 -0.83
C PHE A 15 9.01 5.03 -0.33
N VAL A 16 8.09 4.23 0.21
CA VAL A 16 8.36 2.87 0.69
C VAL A 16 8.81 1.96 -0.45
N LEU A 17 8.10 1.97 -1.59
CA LEU A 17 8.46 1.18 -2.76
C LEU A 17 9.82 1.59 -3.34
N SER A 18 10.10 2.89 -3.40
CA SER A 18 11.41 3.40 -3.86
C SER A 18 12.54 2.98 -2.93
N GLY A 19 12.32 3.05 -1.61
CA GLY A 19 13.25 2.56 -0.60
C GLY A 19 13.50 1.06 -0.72
N ALA A 20 12.44 0.27 -0.90
CA ALA A 20 12.54 -1.18 -1.11
C ALA A 20 13.33 -1.52 -2.38
N SER A 21 13.05 -0.85 -3.49
CA SER A 21 13.75 -1.05 -4.77
C SER A 21 15.24 -0.65 -4.69
N ARG A 22 15.55 0.48 -4.04
CA ARG A 22 16.93 0.91 -3.78
C ARG A 22 17.68 -0.07 -2.88
N ASN A 23 17.05 -0.55 -1.80
CA ASN A 23 17.66 -1.50 -0.88
C ASN A 23 17.95 -2.85 -1.55
N LYS A 24 17.04 -3.31 -2.42
CA LYS A 24 17.24 -4.50 -3.26
C LYS A 24 18.43 -4.34 -4.21
N LYS A 25 18.56 -3.18 -4.87
CA LYS A 25 19.69 -2.89 -5.78
C LYS A 25 21.04 -2.88 -5.05
N LEU A 26 21.06 -2.40 -3.81
CA LEU A 26 22.27 -2.34 -2.98
C LEU A 26 22.61 -3.68 -2.29
N GLN A 27 21.85 -4.75 -2.56
CA GLN A 27 21.97 -6.06 -1.89
C GLN A 27 22.03 -5.94 -0.35
N ARG A 28 21.38 -4.90 0.19
CA ARG A 28 21.24 -4.73 1.64
C ARG A 28 20.35 -5.88 2.10
N ARG A 29 20.90 -6.77 2.91
CA ARG A 29 20.21 -7.94 3.45
C ARG A 29 19.02 -7.45 4.29
N ASN A 30 17.84 -7.39 3.68
CA ASN A 30 16.61 -7.12 4.41
C ASN A 30 16.30 -8.33 5.30
N PRO A 31 15.97 -8.14 6.59
CA PRO A 31 15.49 -9.24 7.40
C PRO A 31 14.17 -9.76 6.81
N ALA A 32 14.02 -11.08 6.69
CA ALA A 32 12.86 -11.72 6.05
C ALA A 32 11.51 -11.24 6.63
N VAL A 33 11.48 -10.94 7.93
CA VAL A 33 10.31 -10.37 8.63
C VAL A 33 9.83 -9.07 7.97
N LEU A 34 10.75 -8.21 7.50
CA LEU A 34 10.40 -6.93 6.90
C LEU A 34 9.76 -7.11 5.51
N GLU A 35 10.15 -8.15 4.77
CA GLU A 35 9.52 -8.50 3.49
C GLU A 35 8.10 -9.04 3.72
N TYR A 36 7.92 -9.95 4.68
CA TYR A 36 6.59 -10.46 5.03
C TYR A 36 5.65 -9.36 5.51
N LEU A 37 6.14 -8.43 6.34
CA LEU A 37 5.36 -7.26 6.76
C LEU A 37 4.98 -6.38 5.57
N GLY A 38 5.90 -6.17 4.61
CA GLY A 38 5.62 -5.44 3.38
C GLY A 38 4.49 -6.07 2.57
N TYR A 39 4.53 -7.39 2.39
CA TYR A 39 3.46 -8.12 1.69
C TYR A 39 2.13 -8.06 2.43
N LEU A 40 2.14 -8.23 3.76
CA LEU A 40 0.94 -8.17 4.58
C LEU A 40 0.28 -6.78 4.51
N LEU A 41 1.07 -5.71 4.68
CA LEU A 41 0.57 -4.33 4.59
C LEU A 41 0.04 -4.00 3.20
N CYS A 42 0.72 -4.44 2.14
CA CYS A 42 0.25 -4.28 0.77
C CYS A 42 -1.08 -5.01 0.54
N GLY A 43 -1.19 -6.25 1.00
CA GLY A 43 -2.42 -7.04 0.93
C GLY A 43 -3.60 -6.42 1.68
N VAL A 44 -3.38 -5.95 2.91
CA VAL A 44 -4.40 -5.25 3.72
C VAL A 44 -4.87 -3.98 3.01
N SER A 45 -3.95 -3.21 2.44
CA SER A 45 -4.26 -1.96 1.74
C SER A 45 -5.09 -2.19 0.48
N ALA A 46 -4.69 -3.17 -0.34
CA ALA A 46 -5.44 -3.57 -1.53
C ALA A 46 -6.82 -4.16 -1.17
N GLY A 47 -6.88 -5.02 -0.15
CA GLY A 47 -8.12 -5.62 0.34
C GLY A 47 -9.11 -4.59 0.86
N ALA A 48 -8.66 -3.64 1.68
CA ALA A 48 -9.48 -2.53 2.15
C ALA A 48 -10.00 -1.67 0.99
N GLY A 49 -9.14 -1.37 0.01
CA GLY A 49 -9.54 -0.65 -1.20
C GLY A 49 -10.64 -1.39 -2.00
N MET A 50 -10.48 -2.69 -2.21
CA MET A 50 -11.49 -3.53 -2.87
C MET A 50 -12.81 -3.56 -2.11
N LEU A 51 -12.78 -3.73 -0.79
CA LEU A 51 -14.00 -3.74 0.04
C LEU A 51 -14.73 -2.40 -0.02
N LEU A 52 -14.00 -1.28 0.06
CA LEU A 52 -14.58 0.06 -0.04
C LEU A 52 -15.14 0.33 -1.44
N LEU A 53 -14.44 -0.08 -2.49
CA LEU A 53 -14.94 0.02 -3.87
C LEU A 53 -16.19 -0.84 -4.08
N GLY A 54 -16.20 -2.07 -3.57
CA GLY A 54 -17.37 -2.94 -3.61
C GLY A 54 -18.56 -2.34 -2.87
N TYR A 55 -18.34 -1.79 -1.68
CA TYR A 55 -19.36 -1.09 -0.92
C TYR A 55 -19.91 0.13 -1.67
N ALA A 56 -19.03 0.95 -2.25
CA ALA A 56 -19.43 2.11 -3.05
C ALA A 56 -20.23 1.69 -4.30
N ALA A 57 -19.82 0.62 -4.99
CA ALA A 57 -20.51 0.09 -6.16
C ALA A 57 -21.93 -0.40 -5.80
N VAL A 58 -22.07 -1.17 -4.72
CA VAL A 58 -23.38 -1.62 -4.22
C VAL A 58 -24.26 -0.42 -3.86
N ARG A 59 -23.70 0.59 -3.19
CA ARG A 59 -24.41 1.83 -2.83
C ARG A 59 -24.75 2.73 -4.02
N SER A 60 -24.06 2.61 -5.15
CA SER A 60 -24.39 3.38 -6.36
C SER A 60 -25.50 2.76 -7.21
N VAL A 61 -25.81 1.47 -6.98
CA VAL A 61 -26.82 0.72 -7.74
C VAL A 61 -28.16 0.67 -7.01
N LEU A 62 -28.15 0.67 -5.67
CA LEU A 62 -29.34 0.75 -4.80
C LEU A 62 -29.73 2.20 -4.51
#